data_AF-A0A3C1C3W9-F1
#
_entry.id   AF-A0A3C1C3W9-F1
#
_cell.length_a   1.000
_cell.length_b   1.000
_cell.length_c   1.000
_cell.angle_alpha   90.00
_cell.angle_beta   90.00
_cell.angle_gamma   90.00
#
_symmetry.space_group_name_H-M   'P 1'
#
loop_
_entity.id
_entity.type
_entity.pdbx_description
1 polymer ?
#
loop_
_entity_poly.entity_id
_entity_poly.type
_entity_poly.pdbx_seq_one_letter_code
_entity_poly.pdbx_strand_id
1 'polypeptide(L)'
;MIFLPSIRGLRLAVAGAALFTAAPAATWGWGGIQHVQINKAAGRNVPDEMGAFRPFSRPMAFPGIYPDLWKEADLAETPRHYFEPDRLPAGTDLGGLAADQATAFSQQISSRPDEIGIAPWTITDLLVQMTEAMRTNDWLMAARCGATMGHYVADLHMPLHCTRNFNGQETWQVGIHSRIELDMTKAFFRPDLLDPAPAAYLEDPFREIMGWVAHSASLVPSILNADTIARRSANGRYDTERYYYKLWELTGDTIIQQLSDAVTHLSSLWYTAWVDAGKPAIPGPFAELPTTSLHSGVGIDFPTEDGPAGATLPRQNKTYNAIIWAVMGIIAGVVITSSIVRGIRERKASGK
;
A
#
# COMPACT_ATOMS: atom_id res chain seq x y z
N MET A 1 -49.15 -61.64 17.26
CA MET A 1 -49.08 -61.78 15.79
C MET A 1 -48.97 -60.37 15.22
N ILE A 2 -47.96 -60.16 14.36
CA ILE A 2 -47.88 -59.12 13.32
C ILE A 2 -47.48 -57.70 13.76
N PHE A 3 -46.16 -57.49 13.73
CA PHE A 3 -45.39 -56.35 13.19
C PHE A 3 -46.13 -55.04 12.82
N LEU A 4 -45.70 -53.94 13.45
CA LEU A 4 -45.76 -52.60 12.86
C LEU A 4 -44.53 -52.35 11.97
N PRO A 5 -44.69 -51.89 10.71
CA PRO A 5 -43.63 -51.22 10.00
C PRO A 5 -43.71 -49.69 10.20
N SER A 6 -42.56 -49.13 10.53
CA SER A 6 -42.27 -47.71 10.70
C SER A 6 -42.59 -46.87 9.46
N ILE A 7 -43.29 -45.76 9.67
CA ILE A 7 -43.46 -44.69 8.68
C ILE A 7 -42.08 -44.08 8.40
N ARG A 8 -41.58 -44.32 7.19
CA ARG A 8 -40.39 -43.65 6.64
C ARG A 8 -40.71 -42.17 6.43
N GLY A 9 -40.32 -41.34 7.39
CA GLY A 9 -40.22 -39.90 7.20
C GLY A 9 -39.03 -39.58 6.32
N LEU A 10 -39.29 -39.19 5.07
CA LEU A 10 -38.31 -38.58 4.18
C LEU A 10 -37.90 -37.22 4.77
N ARG A 11 -36.87 -37.19 5.61
CA ARG A 11 -36.19 -35.95 5.99
C ARG A 11 -35.17 -35.66 4.90
N LEU A 12 -35.52 -34.76 3.99
CA LEU A 12 -34.54 -34.03 3.19
C LEU A 12 -33.61 -33.29 4.17
N ALA A 13 -32.43 -33.86 4.42
CA ALA A 13 -31.33 -33.11 4.98
C ALA A 13 -30.82 -32.19 3.88
N VAL A 14 -31.33 -30.95 3.86
CA VAL A 14 -30.67 -29.85 3.14
C VAL A 14 -29.39 -29.56 3.91
N ALA A 15 -28.33 -30.31 3.59
CA ALA A 15 -26.97 -29.91 3.91
C ALA A 15 -26.64 -28.73 3.00
N GLY A 16 -27.04 -27.53 3.45
CA GLY A 16 -26.57 -26.29 2.86
C GLY A 16 -25.07 -26.20 3.11
N ALA A 17 -24.27 -26.61 2.13
CA ALA A 17 -22.89 -26.19 2.06
C ALA A 17 -22.91 -24.68 1.85
N ALA A 18 -22.85 -23.93 2.96
CA ALA A 18 -22.48 -22.53 2.93
C ALA A 18 -21.02 -22.50 2.47
N LEU A 19 -20.83 -22.45 1.16
CA LEU A 19 -19.64 -21.87 0.55
C LEU A 19 -19.60 -20.44 1.06
N PHE A 20 -18.89 -20.23 2.17
CA PHE A 20 -18.36 -18.93 2.52
C PHE A 20 -17.39 -18.56 1.41
N THR A 21 -17.91 -17.95 0.35
CA THR A 21 -17.14 -17.04 -0.47
C THR A 21 -16.78 -15.89 0.46
N ALA A 22 -15.66 -16.03 1.16
CA ALA A 22 -14.98 -14.89 1.74
C ALA A 22 -14.58 -14.02 0.56
N ALA A 23 -15.47 -13.10 0.18
CA ALA A 23 -15.02 -11.91 -0.50
C ALA A 23 -13.94 -11.31 0.41
N PRO A 24 -12.73 -11.02 -0.09
CA PRO A 24 -11.77 -10.30 0.71
C PRO A 24 -12.47 -9.00 1.09
N ALA A 25 -12.82 -8.86 2.37
CA ALA A 25 -13.03 -7.52 2.90
C ALA A 25 -11.76 -6.76 2.53
N ALA A 26 -11.90 -5.59 1.92
CA ALA A 26 -10.78 -4.69 1.68
C ALA A 26 -10.04 -4.52 3.01
N THR A 27 -9.00 -5.31 3.22
CA THR A 27 -8.09 -5.21 4.34
C THR A 27 -7.12 -4.15 3.89
N TRP A 28 -7.29 -2.97 4.44
CA TRP A 28 -6.48 -1.78 4.24
C TRP A 28 -5.03 -2.21 4.47
N GLY A 29 -4.24 -2.34 3.41
CA GLY A 29 -2.82 -2.68 3.49
C GLY A 29 -2.01 -1.48 3.99
N TRP A 30 -0.84 -1.69 4.60
CA TRP A 30 0.07 -0.70 5.25
C TRP A 30 -0.60 0.56 5.79
N GLY A 31 -1.71 0.35 6.50
CA GLY A 31 -2.25 1.21 7.55
C GLY A 31 -2.50 2.67 7.20
N GLY A 32 -2.43 3.09 5.93
CA GLY A 32 -2.42 4.49 5.49
C GLY A 32 -1.25 5.32 6.05
N ILE A 33 -1.00 5.28 7.35
CA ILE A 33 -0.04 6.10 8.08
C ILE A 33 1.39 5.87 7.61
N GLN A 34 1.76 4.65 7.24
CA GLN A 34 3.09 4.33 6.71
C GLN A 34 3.30 4.98 5.34
N HIS A 35 2.35 4.83 4.40
CA HIS A 35 2.41 5.53 3.11
C HIS A 35 2.49 7.06 3.29
N VAL A 36 1.73 7.60 4.25
CA VAL A 36 1.78 9.04 4.59
C VAL A 36 3.16 9.43 5.12
N GLN A 37 3.74 8.64 6.02
CA GLN A 37 5.08 8.93 6.55
C GLN A 37 6.17 8.80 5.49
N ILE A 38 6.10 7.77 4.63
CA ILE A 38 7.07 7.56 3.55
C ILE A 38 7.06 8.75 2.60
N ASN A 39 5.89 9.15 2.09
CA ASN A 39 5.77 10.32 1.20
C ASN A 39 6.27 11.62 1.87
N LYS A 40 5.90 11.83 3.14
CA LYS A 40 6.33 12.99 3.91
C LYS A 40 7.85 13.02 4.11
N ALA A 41 8.44 11.88 4.47
CA ALA A 41 9.86 11.75 4.73
C ALA A 41 10.66 11.85 3.43
N ALA A 42 10.22 11.22 2.35
CA ALA A 42 10.86 11.29 1.03
C ALA A 42 10.97 12.72 0.52
N GLY A 43 9.92 13.53 0.72
CA GLY A 43 9.95 14.93 0.29
C GLY A 43 10.98 15.73 1.06
N ARG A 44 11.24 15.37 2.31
CA ARG A 44 12.28 15.98 3.14
C ARG A 44 13.67 15.42 2.88
N ASN A 45 13.78 14.24 2.26
CA ASN A 45 15.03 13.52 2.01
C ASN A 45 15.70 13.85 0.67
N VAL A 46 15.06 14.70 -0.16
CA VAL A 46 15.66 15.15 -1.42
C VAL A 46 16.99 15.89 -1.21
N PRO A 47 17.93 15.86 -2.19
CA PRO A 47 19.22 16.52 -2.05
C PRO A 47 19.09 18.05 -1.93
N ASP A 48 20.11 18.71 -1.39
CA ASP A 48 20.08 20.16 -1.16
C ASP A 48 19.89 20.99 -2.44
N GLU A 49 20.40 20.51 -3.58
CA GLU A 49 20.18 21.17 -4.87
C GLU A 49 18.71 21.15 -5.32
N MET A 50 17.92 20.20 -4.81
CA MET A 50 16.47 20.10 -4.99
C MET A 50 15.71 20.58 -3.74
N GLY A 51 16.36 21.36 -2.86
CA GLY A 51 15.83 21.74 -1.56
C GLY A 51 14.50 22.50 -1.60
N ALA A 52 14.21 23.21 -2.71
CA ALA A 52 12.94 23.87 -2.96
C ALA A 52 11.75 22.90 -3.08
N PHE A 53 11.99 21.60 -3.29
CA PHE A 53 10.97 20.56 -3.31
C PHE A 53 10.53 20.12 -1.91
N ARG A 54 11.35 20.34 -0.86
CA ARG A 54 11.03 19.89 0.51
C ARG A 54 9.62 20.30 1.01
N PRO A 55 9.09 21.50 0.70
CA PRO A 55 7.72 21.90 1.04
C PRO A 55 6.62 21.05 0.40
N PHE A 56 6.86 20.35 -0.72
CA PHE A 56 5.91 19.44 -1.35
C PHE A 56 5.60 18.20 -0.50
N SER A 57 6.45 17.89 0.50
CA SER A 57 6.16 16.86 1.51
C SER A 57 4.83 17.07 2.22
N ARG A 58 4.32 18.31 2.30
CA ARG A 58 3.01 18.59 2.92
C ARG A 58 1.83 18.14 2.04
N PRO A 59 1.65 18.64 0.80
CA PRO A 59 0.54 18.22 -0.05
C PRO A 59 0.64 16.77 -0.54
N MET A 60 1.83 16.17 -0.62
CA MET A 60 2.01 14.81 -1.13
C MET A 60 1.85 13.71 -0.08
N ALA A 61 1.96 14.03 1.21
CA ALA A 61 1.93 13.02 2.27
C ALA A 61 0.60 12.24 2.32
N PHE A 62 -0.53 12.93 2.54
CA PHE A 62 -1.83 12.26 2.65
C PHE A 62 -2.27 11.58 1.34
N PRO A 63 -2.11 12.20 0.15
CA PRO A 63 -2.44 11.55 -1.12
C PRO A 63 -1.69 10.24 -1.41
N GLY A 64 -0.61 9.96 -0.69
CA GLY A 64 0.05 8.65 -0.74
C GLY A 64 -0.85 7.46 -0.35
N ILE A 65 -2.04 7.67 0.20
CA ILE A 65 -3.02 6.59 0.48
C ILE A 65 -4.08 6.44 -0.63
N TYR A 66 -4.12 7.35 -1.60
CA TYR A 66 -5.22 7.39 -2.58
C TYR A 66 -5.33 6.12 -3.44
N PRO A 67 -4.24 5.47 -3.87
CA PRO A 67 -4.33 4.22 -4.65
C PRO A 67 -5.12 3.11 -3.96
N ASP A 68 -4.98 2.95 -2.64
CA ASP A 68 -5.80 2.02 -1.87
C ASP A 68 -7.29 2.35 -1.94
N LEU A 69 -7.62 3.65 -1.90
CA LEU A 69 -9.00 4.13 -1.97
C LEU A 69 -9.58 4.02 -3.38
N TRP A 70 -8.73 4.05 -4.42
CA TRP A 70 -9.16 3.86 -5.80
C TRP A 70 -9.62 2.44 -6.11
N LYS A 71 -9.17 1.42 -5.35
CA LYS A 71 -9.58 0.01 -5.53
C LYS A 71 -11.11 -0.19 -5.51
N GLU A 72 -11.83 0.65 -4.79
CA GLU A 72 -13.30 0.59 -4.69
C GLU A 72 -14.00 1.02 -5.99
N ALA A 73 -13.35 1.82 -6.83
CA ALA A 73 -13.94 2.43 -8.02
C ALA A 73 -13.20 2.10 -9.33
N ASP A 74 -11.94 1.65 -9.26
CA ASP A 74 -11.12 1.19 -10.37
C ASP A 74 -10.75 -0.29 -10.19
N LEU A 75 -11.43 -1.17 -10.93
CA LEU A 75 -11.21 -2.62 -10.88
C LEU A 75 -9.81 -3.02 -11.38
N ALA A 76 -9.14 -2.17 -12.15
CA ALA A 76 -7.79 -2.42 -12.65
C ALA A 76 -6.70 -1.93 -11.67
N GLU A 77 -7.08 -1.39 -10.51
CA GLU A 77 -6.15 -0.84 -9.53
C GLU A 77 -5.37 -1.90 -8.77
N THR A 78 -6.04 -2.97 -8.33
CA THR A 78 -5.45 -4.00 -7.45
C THR A 78 -4.09 -4.52 -7.93
N PRO A 79 -3.88 -4.88 -9.21
CA PRO A 79 -2.59 -5.40 -9.68
C PRO A 79 -1.43 -4.39 -9.62
N ARG A 80 -1.69 -3.09 -9.41
CA ARG A 80 -0.64 -2.06 -9.30
C ARG A 80 0.07 -2.04 -7.95
N HIS A 81 -0.44 -2.79 -6.98
CA HIS A 81 0.00 -2.76 -5.58
C HIS A 81 1.01 -3.85 -5.25
N TYR A 82 1.35 -4.73 -6.19
CA TYR A 82 2.25 -5.84 -5.94
C TYR A 82 3.02 -6.27 -7.19
N PHE A 83 4.05 -7.08 -6.96
CA PHE A 83 4.65 -7.93 -7.97
C PHE A 83 5.21 -9.19 -7.31
N GLU A 84 4.72 -10.36 -7.68
CA GLU A 84 4.98 -11.63 -7.00
C GLU A 84 5.99 -12.48 -7.79
N PRO A 85 7.32 -12.25 -7.65
CA PRO A 85 8.35 -12.94 -8.45
C PRO A 85 8.39 -14.45 -8.21
N ASP A 86 7.83 -14.94 -7.11
CA ASP A 86 7.71 -16.38 -6.82
C ASP A 86 6.65 -17.11 -7.66
N ARG A 87 5.93 -16.39 -8.53
CA ARG A 87 5.14 -16.97 -9.63
C ARG A 87 5.94 -17.24 -10.90
N LEU A 88 7.13 -16.62 -11.02
CA LEU A 88 8.02 -16.85 -12.16
C LEU A 88 8.77 -18.18 -12.00
N PRO A 89 9.32 -18.73 -13.09
CA PRO A 89 10.24 -19.87 -12.99
C PRO A 89 11.37 -19.59 -11.99
N ALA A 90 11.74 -20.61 -11.21
CA ALA A 90 12.82 -20.50 -10.25
C ALA A 90 14.13 -20.08 -10.95
N GLY A 91 14.81 -19.06 -10.41
CA GLY A 91 16.05 -18.54 -10.97
C GLY A 91 15.89 -17.51 -12.09
N THR A 92 14.67 -17.04 -12.38
CA THR A 92 14.47 -15.91 -13.30
C THR A 92 15.27 -14.68 -12.85
N ASP A 93 16.03 -14.11 -13.77
CA ASP A 93 16.71 -12.83 -13.58
C ASP A 93 15.70 -11.68 -13.69
N LEU A 94 15.28 -11.12 -12.55
CA LEU A 94 14.32 -10.01 -12.51
C LEU A 94 14.88 -8.75 -13.17
N GLY A 95 16.19 -8.51 -13.07
CA GLY A 95 16.84 -7.36 -13.70
C GLY A 95 16.93 -7.47 -15.22
N GLY A 96 16.76 -8.67 -15.77
CA GLY A 96 16.69 -8.95 -17.20
C GLY A 96 15.28 -8.85 -17.80
N LEU A 97 14.26 -8.57 -16.98
CA LEU A 97 12.91 -8.32 -17.49
C LEU A 97 12.87 -7.01 -18.30
N ALA A 98 12.04 -6.98 -19.33
CA ALA A 98 11.90 -5.81 -20.18
C ALA A 98 11.15 -4.69 -19.44
N ALA A 99 11.70 -3.48 -19.51
CA ALA A 99 11.06 -2.28 -18.98
C ALA A 99 9.75 -1.93 -19.71
N ASP A 100 9.61 -2.34 -20.97
CA ASP A 100 8.33 -2.29 -21.68
C ASP A 100 7.43 -3.44 -21.20
N GLN A 101 6.31 -3.10 -20.57
CA GLN A 101 5.39 -4.09 -19.99
C GLN A 101 4.85 -5.06 -21.05
N ALA A 102 4.49 -4.57 -22.23
CA ALA A 102 3.94 -5.42 -23.29
C ALA A 102 4.96 -6.47 -23.76
N THR A 103 6.23 -6.08 -23.88
CA THR A 103 7.34 -6.99 -24.20
C THR A 103 7.57 -7.99 -23.08
N ALA A 104 7.60 -7.55 -21.81
CA ALA A 104 7.80 -8.45 -20.67
C ALA A 104 6.73 -9.55 -20.62
N PHE A 105 5.45 -9.19 -20.74
CA PHE A 105 4.33 -10.15 -20.67
C PHE A 105 4.12 -10.97 -21.94
N SER A 106 4.62 -10.54 -23.10
CA SER A 106 4.53 -11.33 -24.32
C SER A 106 5.69 -12.31 -24.51
N GLN A 107 6.85 -12.05 -23.90
CA GLN A 107 8.09 -12.80 -24.17
C GLN A 107 8.73 -13.46 -22.95
N GLN A 108 8.53 -12.92 -21.74
CA GLN A 108 9.31 -13.31 -20.55
C GLN A 108 8.45 -13.78 -19.38
N ILE A 109 7.23 -13.26 -19.23
CA ILE A 109 6.32 -13.56 -18.12
C ILE A 109 5.09 -14.29 -18.66
N SER A 110 4.84 -15.50 -18.18
CA SER A 110 3.68 -16.31 -18.59
C SER A 110 2.42 -16.06 -17.75
N SER A 111 2.58 -15.59 -16.52
CA SER A 111 1.47 -15.22 -15.63
C SER A 111 0.74 -13.98 -16.15
N ARG A 112 -0.57 -13.90 -15.86
CA ARG A 112 -1.33 -12.70 -16.23
C ARG A 112 -0.99 -11.51 -15.33
N PRO A 113 -1.09 -10.26 -15.83
CA PRO A 113 -0.89 -9.07 -15.01
C PRO A 113 -1.69 -9.04 -13.71
N ASP A 114 -2.95 -9.50 -13.72
CA ASP A 114 -3.82 -9.55 -12.55
C ASP A 114 -3.45 -10.65 -11.55
N GLU A 115 -2.63 -11.64 -11.95
CA GLU A 115 -2.17 -12.71 -11.07
C GLU A 115 -0.82 -12.38 -10.43
N ILE A 116 0.12 -11.85 -11.22
CA ILE A 116 1.49 -11.59 -10.77
C ILE A 116 1.70 -10.15 -10.29
N GLY A 117 0.86 -9.21 -10.70
CA GLY A 117 1.01 -7.78 -10.40
C GLY A 117 1.88 -7.04 -11.40
N ILE A 118 1.80 -5.70 -11.37
CA ILE A 118 2.46 -4.78 -12.31
C ILE A 118 3.05 -3.53 -11.64
N ALA A 119 3.25 -3.56 -10.32
CA ALA A 119 3.77 -2.41 -9.58
C ALA A 119 5.07 -1.82 -10.17
N PRO A 120 6.08 -2.61 -10.62
CA PRO A 120 7.31 -2.06 -11.20
C PRO A 120 7.07 -1.17 -12.43
N TRP A 121 6.23 -1.62 -13.37
CA TRP A 121 5.89 -0.85 -14.56
C TRP A 121 5.03 0.37 -14.21
N THR A 122 4.12 0.25 -13.24
CA THR A 122 3.30 1.38 -12.78
C THR A 122 4.17 2.51 -12.19
N ILE A 123 5.19 2.17 -11.42
CA ILE A 123 6.16 3.14 -10.87
C ILE A 123 6.95 3.81 -12.00
N THR A 124 7.45 3.05 -12.97
CA THR A 124 8.20 3.60 -14.11
C THR A 124 7.34 4.52 -14.98
N ASP A 125 6.08 4.17 -15.24
CA ASP A 125 5.15 5.02 -15.98
C ASP A 125 4.88 6.35 -15.25
N LEU A 126 4.74 6.30 -13.92
CA LEU A 126 4.57 7.50 -13.10
C LEU A 126 5.85 8.34 -13.05
N LEU A 127 7.02 7.71 -13.04
CA LEU A 127 8.31 8.40 -13.14
C LEU A 127 8.40 9.17 -14.46
N VAL A 128 8.11 8.52 -15.58
CA VAL A 128 8.12 9.16 -16.92
C VAL A 128 7.14 10.34 -16.97
N GLN A 129 5.92 10.17 -16.45
CA GLN A 129 4.93 11.25 -16.39
C GLN A 129 5.38 12.40 -15.48
N MET A 130 5.96 12.10 -14.32
CA MET A 130 6.50 13.10 -13.40
C MET A 130 7.62 13.90 -14.04
N THR A 131 8.55 13.23 -14.73
CA THR A 131 9.65 13.86 -15.48
C THR A 131 9.13 14.82 -16.53
N GLU A 132 8.15 14.39 -17.34
CA GLU A 132 7.59 15.24 -18.39
C GLU A 132 6.79 16.42 -17.82
N ALA A 133 6.03 16.19 -16.75
CA ALA A 133 5.31 17.23 -16.04
C ALA A 133 6.26 18.29 -15.47
N MET A 134 7.39 17.89 -14.88
CA MET A 134 8.42 18.83 -14.43
C MET A 134 9.03 19.60 -15.61
N ARG A 135 9.40 18.91 -16.69
CA ARG A 135 10.01 19.50 -17.89
C ARG A 135 9.13 20.58 -18.52
N THR A 136 7.82 20.36 -18.50
CA THR A 136 6.81 21.27 -19.04
C THR A 136 6.22 22.25 -18.01
N ASN A 137 6.76 22.27 -16.79
CA ASN A 137 6.30 23.09 -15.65
C ASN A 137 4.86 22.82 -15.17
N ASP A 138 4.29 21.65 -15.49
CA ASP A 138 3.05 21.17 -14.86
C ASP A 138 3.35 20.55 -13.49
N TRP A 139 3.65 21.41 -12.53
CA TRP A 139 4.01 20.98 -11.17
C TRP A 139 2.85 20.30 -10.43
N LEU A 140 1.60 20.58 -10.82
CA LEU A 140 0.43 19.91 -10.23
C LEU A 140 0.42 18.45 -10.64
N MET A 141 0.59 18.17 -11.93
CA MET A 141 0.73 16.79 -12.41
C MET A 141 1.96 16.11 -11.79
N ALA A 142 3.11 16.79 -11.74
CA ALA A 142 4.32 16.22 -11.13
C ALA A 142 4.09 15.83 -9.65
N ALA A 143 3.42 16.68 -8.87
CA ALA A 143 3.10 16.38 -7.47
C ALA A 143 2.10 15.22 -7.32
N ARG A 144 1.09 15.12 -8.21
CA ARG A 144 0.16 13.98 -8.24
C ARG A 144 0.89 12.68 -8.58
N CYS A 145 1.74 12.68 -9.60
CA CYS A 145 2.55 11.51 -9.98
C CYS A 145 3.46 11.09 -8.83
N GLY A 146 4.16 12.05 -8.21
CA GLY A 146 5.06 11.76 -7.09
C GLY A 146 4.34 11.15 -5.89
N ALA A 147 3.17 11.69 -5.50
CA ALA A 147 2.41 11.16 -4.36
C ALA A 147 1.86 9.75 -4.64
N THR A 148 1.31 9.54 -5.84
CA THR A 148 0.82 8.23 -6.30
C THR A 148 1.94 7.21 -6.35
N MET A 149 3.09 7.59 -6.92
CA MET A 149 4.28 6.73 -7.00
C MET A 149 4.77 6.34 -5.62
N GLY A 150 4.67 7.24 -4.62
CA GLY A 150 5.02 6.93 -3.25
C GLY A 150 4.18 5.84 -2.60
N HIS A 151 2.96 5.59 -3.09
CA HIS A 151 2.16 4.45 -2.65
C HIS A 151 2.78 3.13 -3.11
N TYR A 152 2.95 2.96 -4.43
CA TYR A 152 3.44 1.71 -4.99
C TYR A 152 4.89 1.42 -4.62
N VAL A 153 5.72 2.46 -4.46
CA VAL A 153 7.09 2.27 -3.92
C VAL A 153 7.02 1.73 -2.50
N ALA A 154 6.14 2.27 -1.64
CA ALA A 154 5.96 1.75 -0.29
C ALA A 154 5.47 0.29 -0.30
N ASP A 155 4.53 -0.06 -1.17
CA ASP A 155 4.06 -1.44 -1.33
C ASP A 155 5.20 -2.38 -1.73
N LEU A 156 6.06 -2.00 -2.67
CA LEU A 156 7.19 -2.85 -3.06
C LEU A 156 8.26 -3.00 -1.97
N HIS A 157 8.21 -2.17 -0.92
CA HIS A 157 9.03 -2.34 0.28
C HIS A 157 8.31 -3.13 1.38
N MET A 158 7.08 -3.56 1.11
CA MET A 158 6.42 -4.57 1.89
C MET A 158 6.79 -5.97 1.39
N PRO A 159 7.54 -6.79 2.14
CA PRO A 159 7.94 -8.12 1.67
C PRO A 159 6.79 -9.02 1.19
N LEU A 160 5.66 -9.03 1.91
CA LEU A 160 4.44 -9.75 1.57
C LEU A 160 3.69 -9.20 0.34
N HIS A 161 3.94 -7.99 -0.16
CA HIS A 161 3.48 -7.57 -1.50
C HIS A 161 4.39 -8.09 -2.62
N CYS A 162 5.46 -8.83 -2.28
CA CYS A 162 6.39 -9.43 -3.22
C CYS A 162 6.37 -10.97 -3.18
N THR A 163 5.21 -11.58 -2.89
CA THR A 163 5.04 -13.04 -2.83
C THR A 163 3.59 -13.47 -3.02
N ARG A 164 3.36 -14.55 -3.75
CA ARG A 164 2.04 -15.19 -3.85
C ARG A 164 1.50 -15.70 -2.51
N ASN A 165 2.35 -15.82 -1.49
CA ASN A 165 1.96 -16.15 -0.12
C ASN A 165 1.72 -14.89 0.74
N PHE A 166 1.24 -13.80 0.12
CA PHE A 166 1.11 -12.48 0.74
C PHE A 166 0.38 -12.47 2.08
N ASN A 167 -0.62 -13.34 2.27
CA ASN A 167 -1.39 -13.43 3.50
C ASN A 167 -1.05 -14.69 4.32
N GLY A 168 0.01 -15.43 3.97
CA GLY A 168 0.35 -16.70 4.64
C GLY A 168 -0.60 -17.85 4.29
N GLN A 169 -1.39 -17.72 3.22
CA GLN A 169 -2.37 -18.72 2.78
C GLN A 169 -1.75 -20.06 2.36
N GLU A 170 -0.50 -20.06 1.91
CA GLU A 170 0.21 -21.27 1.47
C GLU A 170 0.97 -21.96 2.61
N THR A 171 1.14 -21.25 3.74
CA THR A 171 1.90 -21.73 4.91
C THR A 171 1.08 -21.79 6.19
N TRP A 172 -0.26 -21.66 6.10
CA TRP A 172 -1.21 -21.72 7.22
C TRP A 172 -1.06 -20.60 8.25
N GLN A 173 -0.70 -19.42 7.79
CA GLN A 173 -0.45 -18.21 8.58
C GLN A 173 -1.40 -17.07 8.22
N VAL A 174 -2.57 -17.41 7.64
CA VAL A 174 -3.64 -16.51 7.19
C VAL A 174 -3.81 -15.31 8.13
N GLY A 175 -3.74 -14.11 7.56
CA GLY A 175 -3.84 -12.84 8.27
C GLY A 175 -2.50 -12.20 8.65
N ILE A 176 -1.35 -12.83 8.33
CA ILE A 176 -0.03 -12.27 8.68
C ILE A 176 0.21 -10.90 8.06
N HIS A 177 -0.35 -10.68 6.86
CA HIS A 177 -0.36 -9.38 6.21
C HIS A 177 -0.89 -8.31 7.17
N SER A 178 -2.20 -8.33 7.47
CA SER A 178 -2.81 -7.35 8.39
C SER A 178 -2.13 -7.26 9.77
N ARG A 179 -1.63 -8.38 10.32
CA ARG A 179 -0.92 -8.36 11.62
C ARG A 179 0.38 -7.57 11.59
N ILE A 180 1.13 -7.59 10.49
CA ILE A 180 2.34 -6.78 10.33
C ILE A 180 1.94 -5.34 10.00
N GLU A 181 1.15 -5.18 8.96
CA GLU A 181 0.90 -3.89 8.30
C GLU A 181 0.07 -2.93 9.14
N LEU A 182 -0.88 -3.48 9.90
CA LEU A 182 -1.80 -2.72 10.72
C LEU A 182 -1.45 -2.87 12.19
N ASP A 183 -1.56 -4.07 12.74
CA ASP A 183 -1.60 -4.23 14.19
C ASP A 183 -0.23 -3.96 14.83
N MET A 184 0.81 -4.62 14.32
CA MET A 184 2.17 -4.52 14.85
C MET A 184 2.74 -3.12 14.62
N THR A 185 2.68 -2.60 13.39
CA THR A 185 3.22 -1.28 13.09
C THR A 185 2.45 -0.18 13.83
N LYS A 186 1.11 -0.25 13.94
CA LYS A 186 0.34 0.70 14.76
C LYS A 186 0.79 0.70 16.23
N ALA A 187 1.12 -0.47 16.77
CA ALA A 187 1.62 -0.59 18.14
C ALA A 187 3.02 0.03 18.31
N PHE A 188 3.97 -0.33 17.43
CA PHE A 188 5.40 -0.10 17.68
C PHE A 188 6.08 0.92 16.78
N PHE A 189 5.65 1.09 15.52
CA PHE A 189 6.29 2.01 14.60
C PHE A 189 6.13 3.46 15.05
N ARG A 190 7.22 4.23 15.00
CA ARG A 190 7.23 5.66 15.21
C ARG A 190 8.03 6.32 14.08
N PRO A 191 7.61 7.49 13.56
CA PRO A 191 8.28 8.12 12.42
C PRO A 191 9.74 8.49 12.65
N ASP A 192 10.15 8.70 13.90
CA ASP A 192 11.53 9.00 14.32
C ASP A 192 12.46 7.78 14.28
N LEU A 193 11.93 6.57 14.04
CA LEU A 193 12.72 5.37 13.80
C LEU A 193 13.27 5.30 12.36
N LEU A 194 12.75 6.12 11.44
CA LEU A 194 13.20 6.12 10.05
C LEU A 194 14.60 6.72 9.94
N ASP A 195 15.49 6.02 9.26
CA ASP A 195 16.87 6.45 8.99
C ASP A 195 17.21 6.26 7.50
N PRO A 196 16.58 7.05 6.61
CA PRO A 196 16.80 6.92 5.18
C PRO A 196 18.20 7.41 4.77
N ALA A 197 18.79 6.73 3.79
CA ALA A 197 19.98 7.25 3.13
C ALA A 197 19.63 8.47 2.26
N PRO A 198 20.58 9.36 1.96
CA PRO A 198 20.35 10.48 1.05
C PRO A 198 19.89 10.00 -0.33
N ALA A 199 18.95 10.74 -0.94
CA ALA A 199 18.52 10.49 -2.31
C ALA A 199 19.69 10.52 -3.30
N ALA A 200 19.67 9.62 -4.28
CA ALA A 200 20.65 9.51 -5.35
C ALA A 200 19.98 9.48 -6.72
N TYR A 201 20.71 9.87 -7.75
CA TYR A 201 20.24 9.73 -9.13
C TYR A 201 20.30 8.25 -9.54
N LEU A 202 19.26 7.75 -10.21
CA LEU A 202 19.17 6.37 -10.67
C LEU A 202 19.43 6.31 -12.19
N GLU A 203 20.49 5.62 -12.60
CA GLU A 203 20.83 5.48 -14.03
C GLU A 203 19.83 4.59 -14.79
N ASP A 204 19.38 3.52 -14.15
CA ASP A 204 18.37 2.59 -14.68
C ASP A 204 17.28 2.36 -13.62
N PRO A 205 16.28 3.25 -13.54
CA PRO A 205 15.25 3.17 -12.52
C PRO A 205 14.48 1.85 -12.52
N PHE A 206 14.20 1.27 -13.70
CA PHE A 206 13.44 0.02 -13.77
C PHE A 206 14.24 -1.16 -13.19
N ARG A 207 15.53 -1.25 -13.52
CA ARG A 207 16.41 -2.27 -12.94
C ARG A 207 16.54 -2.13 -11.42
N GLU A 208 16.65 -0.90 -10.91
CA GLU A 208 16.69 -0.63 -9.47
C GLU A 208 15.39 -1.08 -8.79
N ILE A 209 14.23 -0.74 -9.37
CA ILE A 209 12.91 -1.17 -8.86
C ILE A 209 12.82 -2.71 -8.80
N MET A 210 13.28 -3.41 -9.84
CA MET A 210 13.35 -4.88 -9.83
C MET A 210 14.30 -5.42 -8.76
N GLY A 211 15.39 -4.71 -8.47
CA GLY A 211 16.27 -5.00 -7.33
C GLY A 211 15.56 -4.89 -5.98
N TRP A 212 14.73 -3.86 -5.79
CA TRP A 212 13.94 -3.68 -4.56
C TRP A 212 12.92 -4.80 -4.39
N VAL A 213 12.21 -5.17 -5.46
CA VAL A 213 11.32 -6.35 -5.48
C VAL A 213 12.06 -7.61 -5.06
N ALA A 214 13.23 -7.88 -5.66
CA ALA A 214 14.03 -9.07 -5.35
C ALA A 214 14.42 -9.09 -3.87
N HIS A 215 14.85 -7.93 -3.35
CA HIS A 215 15.21 -7.78 -1.95
C HIS A 215 14.00 -8.04 -1.03
N SER A 216 12.88 -7.36 -1.25
CA SER A 216 11.65 -7.52 -0.48
C SER A 216 11.15 -8.97 -0.48
N ALA A 217 11.12 -9.62 -1.64
CA ALA A 217 10.74 -11.04 -1.77
C ALA A 217 11.65 -11.96 -0.93
N SER A 218 12.95 -11.65 -0.86
CA SER A 218 13.92 -12.45 -0.10
C SER A 218 13.69 -12.42 1.42
N LEU A 219 12.97 -11.41 1.94
CA LEU A 219 12.67 -11.24 3.37
C LEU A 219 11.45 -12.05 3.83
N VAL A 220 10.61 -12.51 2.89
CA VAL A 220 9.35 -13.23 3.18
C VAL A 220 9.56 -14.47 4.06
N PRO A 221 10.52 -15.37 3.80
CA PRO A 221 10.70 -16.56 4.64
C PRO A 221 11.00 -16.22 6.10
N SER A 222 11.80 -15.19 6.35
CA SER A 222 12.14 -14.74 7.71
C SER A 222 10.92 -14.18 8.44
N ILE A 223 10.10 -13.40 7.75
CA ILE A 223 8.84 -12.85 8.29
C ILE A 223 7.86 -13.97 8.66
N LEU A 224 7.67 -14.95 7.77
CA LEU A 224 6.79 -16.09 8.04
C LEU A 224 7.33 -16.96 9.18
N ASN A 225 8.64 -17.17 9.27
CA ASN A 225 9.22 -17.88 10.40
C ASN A 225 9.01 -17.12 11.72
N ALA A 226 9.17 -15.79 11.72
CA ALA A 226 8.92 -14.95 12.89
C ALA A 226 7.47 -15.03 13.37
N ASP A 227 6.48 -15.01 12.48
CA ASP A 227 5.07 -15.24 12.83
C ASP A 227 4.85 -16.58 13.54
N THR A 228 5.49 -17.65 13.04
CA THR A 228 5.41 -18.98 13.66
C THR A 228 5.99 -18.99 15.07
N ILE A 229 7.16 -18.35 15.27
CA ILE A 229 7.81 -18.26 16.58
C ILE A 229 6.98 -17.40 17.54
N ALA A 230 6.49 -16.25 17.08
CA ALA A 230 5.63 -15.36 17.85
C ALA A 230 4.36 -16.08 18.31
N ARG A 231 3.69 -16.79 17.41
CA ARG A 231 2.49 -17.59 17.71
C ARG A 231 2.77 -18.66 18.75
N ARG A 232 3.88 -19.39 18.63
CA ARG A 232 4.28 -20.41 19.62
C ARG A 232 4.54 -19.78 20.98
N SER A 233 5.20 -18.62 21.02
CA SER A 233 5.45 -17.89 22.27
C SER A 233 4.14 -17.47 22.95
N ALA A 234 3.09 -17.18 22.17
CA ALA A 234 1.77 -16.78 22.65
C ALA A 234 0.79 -17.96 22.84
N ASN A 235 1.30 -19.18 23.09
CA ASN A 235 0.48 -20.38 23.30
C ASN A 235 -0.50 -20.65 22.13
N GLY A 236 -0.07 -20.39 20.89
CA GLY A 236 -0.86 -20.64 19.69
C GLY A 236 -1.77 -19.48 19.25
N ARG A 237 -1.83 -18.37 20.01
CA ARG A 237 -2.72 -17.23 19.77
C ARG A 237 -2.03 -16.09 19.01
N TYR A 238 -2.83 -15.34 18.25
CA TYR A 238 -2.40 -14.15 17.52
C TYR A 238 -2.83 -12.84 18.22
N ASP A 239 -3.92 -12.88 18.97
CA ASP A 239 -4.61 -11.73 19.57
C ASP A 239 -4.05 -11.34 20.96
N THR A 240 -2.72 -11.42 21.13
CA THR A 240 -2.09 -11.16 22.44
C THR A 240 -0.92 -10.20 22.32
N GLU A 241 -0.72 -9.38 23.35
CA GLU A 241 0.43 -8.49 23.45
C GLU A 241 1.76 -9.27 23.34
N ARG A 242 1.84 -10.47 23.94
CA ARG A 242 3.01 -11.35 23.84
C ARG A 242 3.34 -11.75 22.40
N TYR A 243 2.33 -12.03 21.58
CA TYR A 243 2.52 -12.33 20.16
C TYR A 243 3.14 -11.12 19.44
N TYR A 244 2.54 -9.93 19.57
CA TYR A 244 2.99 -8.75 18.85
C TYR A 244 4.36 -8.25 19.31
N TYR A 245 4.68 -8.32 20.61
CA TYR A 245 6.05 -8.03 21.08
C TYR A 245 7.07 -8.98 20.48
N LYS A 246 6.80 -10.29 20.49
CA LYS A 246 7.76 -11.26 19.93
C LYS A 246 7.87 -11.12 18.41
N LEU A 247 6.79 -10.81 17.72
CA LEU A 247 6.84 -10.53 16.29
C LEU A 247 7.72 -9.29 16.02
N TRP A 248 7.46 -8.18 16.73
CA TRP A 248 8.25 -6.95 16.62
C TRP A 248 9.72 -7.15 17.00
N GLU A 249 10.01 -7.91 18.05
CA GLU A 249 11.39 -8.27 18.43
C GLU A 249 12.16 -8.97 17.30
N LEU A 250 11.46 -9.76 16.48
CA LEU A 250 12.07 -10.55 15.40
C LEU A 250 12.08 -9.85 14.04
N THR A 251 11.16 -8.91 13.79
CA THR A 251 10.99 -8.29 12.48
C THR A 251 11.11 -6.76 12.49
N GLY A 252 11.11 -6.12 13.65
CA GLY A 252 11.07 -4.67 13.80
C GLY A 252 12.19 -3.96 13.04
N ASP A 253 13.43 -4.42 13.23
CA ASP A 253 14.59 -3.85 12.51
C ASP A 253 14.46 -3.98 11.00
N THR A 254 14.01 -5.15 10.50
CA THR A 254 13.76 -5.37 9.07
C THR A 254 12.66 -4.45 8.54
N ILE A 255 11.57 -4.29 9.30
CA ILE A 255 10.45 -3.42 8.90
C ILE A 255 10.86 -1.94 8.89
N ILE A 256 11.64 -1.50 9.87
CA ILE A 256 12.18 -0.14 9.93
C ILE A 256 13.15 0.11 8.76
N GLN A 257 14.01 -0.86 8.45
CA GLN A 257 14.91 -0.78 7.31
C GLN A 257 14.14 -0.65 6.00
N GLN A 258 13.16 -1.53 5.75
CA GLN A 258 12.32 -1.46 4.54
C GLN A 258 11.58 -0.13 4.40
N LEU A 259 11.06 0.43 5.50
CA LEU A 259 10.43 1.75 5.50
C LEU A 259 11.44 2.87 5.19
N SER A 260 12.67 2.76 5.68
CA SER A 260 13.74 3.74 5.43
C SER A 260 14.26 3.65 3.99
N ASP A 261 14.35 2.44 3.45
CA ASP A 261 14.69 2.18 2.05
C ASP A 261 13.59 2.71 1.13
N ALA A 262 12.30 2.51 1.47
CA ALA A 262 11.19 3.09 0.72
C ALA A 262 11.29 4.62 0.62
N VAL A 263 11.66 5.28 1.72
CA VAL A 263 11.89 6.74 1.74
C VAL A 263 13.07 7.12 0.84
N THR A 264 14.18 6.41 0.96
CA THR A 264 15.40 6.61 0.16
C THR A 264 15.06 6.48 -1.32
N HIS A 265 14.53 5.35 -1.74
CA HIS A 265 14.22 5.01 -3.12
C HIS A 265 13.14 5.93 -3.73
N LEU A 266 12.09 6.27 -2.98
CA LEU A 266 11.10 7.25 -3.44
C LEU A 266 11.72 8.63 -3.68
N SER A 267 12.55 9.10 -2.75
CA SER A 267 13.24 10.38 -2.91
C SER A 267 14.25 10.37 -4.05
N SER A 268 14.91 9.24 -4.30
CA SER A 268 15.80 9.02 -5.45
C SER A 268 15.03 9.03 -6.78
N LEU A 269 13.83 8.44 -6.85
CA LEU A 269 12.97 8.51 -8.04
C LEU A 269 12.53 9.96 -8.32
N TRP A 270 12.10 10.71 -7.31
CA TRP A 270 11.72 12.11 -7.48
C TRP A 270 12.90 12.98 -7.92
N TYR A 271 14.08 12.73 -7.34
CA TYR A 271 15.30 13.42 -7.73
C TYR A 271 15.72 13.08 -9.16
N THR A 272 15.65 11.81 -9.55
CA THR A 272 15.90 11.35 -10.92
C THR A 272 14.96 12.03 -11.91
N ALA A 273 13.65 12.08 -11.61
CA ALA A 273 12.66 12.78 -12.45
C ALA A 273 13.02 14.25 -12.68
N TRP A 274 13.46 14.94 -11.63
CA TRP A 274 13.83 16.35 -11.70
C TRP A 274 15.13 16.59 -12.47
N VAL A 275 16.14 15.73 -12.29
CA VAL A 275 17.38 15.76 -13.06
C VAL A 275 17.09 15.54 -14.55
N ASP A 276 16.32 14.50 -14.89
CA ASP A 276 15.95 14.15 -16.26
C ASP A 276 15.10 15.22 -16.93
N ALA A 277 14.29 15.95 -16.15
CA ALA A 277 13.52 17.09 -16.62
C ALA A 277 14.39 18.32 -16.96
N GLY A 278 15.70 18.27 -16.71
CA GLY A 278 16.62 19.38 -16.93
C GLY A 278 16.71 20.36 -15.76
N LYS A 279 16.42 19.89 -14.54
CA LYS A 279 16.46 20.69 -13.30
C LYS A 279 15.65 21.99 -13.36
N PRO A 280 14.35 21.95 -13.75
CA PRO A 280 13.52 23.15 -13.83
C PRO A 280 13.35 23.81 -12.45
N ALA A 281 13.08 25.11 -12.46
CA ALA A 281 12.81 25.86 -11.23
C ALA A 281 11.56 25.33 -10.53
N ILE A 282 11.68 25.06 -9.23
CA ILE A 282 10.62 24.45 -8.41
C ILE A 282 9.76 25.57 -7.80
N PRO A 283 8.43 25.60 -8.02
CA PRO A 283 7.55 26.62 -7.47
C PRO A 283 7.19 26.33 -6.00
N GLY A 284 6.37 27.18 -5.41
CA GLY A 284 5.77 26.89 -4.11
C GLY A 284 4.83 25.67 -4.16
N PRO A 285 4.64 24.96 -3.02
CA PRO A 285 3.78 23.79 -2.97
C PRO A 285 2.29 24.16 -3.06
N PHE A 286 1.47 23.19 -3.45
CA PHE A 286 0.01 23.31 -3.45
C PHE A 286 -0.59 23.19 -2.05
N ALA A 287 -1.81 23.69 -1.87
CA ALA A 287 -2.58 23.47 -0.64
C ALA A 287 -3.03 22.00 -0.53
N GLU A 288 -3.61 21.48 -1.62
CA GLU A 288 -4.18 20.13 -1.72
C GLU A 288 -3.95 19.57 -3.13
N LEU A 289 -3.93 18.24 -3.25
CA LEU A 289 -3.87 17.54 -4.54
C LEU A 289 -5.24 16.92 -4.86
N PRO A 290 -5.63 16.85 -6.15
CA PRO A 290 -6.86 16.18 -6.58
C PRO A 290 -6.92 14.71 -6.13
N THR A 291 -8.12 14.25 -5.79
CA THR A 291 -8.39 12.88 -5.33
C THR A 291 -8.57 11.87 -6.45
N THR A 292 -8.64 12.32 -7.71
CA THR A 292 -8.88 11.45 -8.86
C THR A 292 -7.65 10.62 -9.22
N SER A 293 -7.90 9.36 -9.58
CA SER A 293 -6.89 8.42 -10.09
C SER A 293 -6.19 8.99 -11.30
N LEU A 294 -4.87 8.90 -11.32
CA LEU A 294 -4.05 9.20 -12.50
C LEU A 294 -4.21 8.14 -13.59
N HIS A 295 -4.63 6.93 -13.23
CA HIS A 295 -4.75 5.80 -14.15
C HIS A 295 -6.11 5.77 -14.85
N SER A 296 -7.20 6.01 -14.10
CA SER A 296 -8.57 5.89 -14.61
C SER A 296 -9.37 7.20 -14.61
N GLY A 297 -8.87 8.25 -13.94
CA GLY A 297 -9.60 9.51 -13.77
C GLY A 297 -10.76 9.44 -12.77
N VAL A 298 -11.04 8.26 -12.19
CA VAL A 298 -12.12 8.05 -11.23
C VAL A 298 -11.74 8.68 -9.88
N GLY A 299 -12.70 9.35 -9.23
CA GLY A 299 -12.53 9.93 -7.90
C GLY A 299 -12.60 8.91 -6.76
N ILE A 300 -12.14 9.32 -5.58
CA ILE A 300 -12.44 8.61 -4.32
C ILE A 300 -13.91 8.80 -3.94
N ASP A 301 -14.49 9.93 -4.36
CA ASP A 301 -15.93 10.18 -4.27
C ASP A 301 -16.66 9.47 -5.40
N PHE A 302 -17.65 8.64 -5.07
CA PHE A 302 -18.57 8.07 -6.06
C PHE A 302 -19.25 9.20 -6.86
N PRO A 303 -19.58 8.98 -8.15
CA PRO A 303 -20.32 9.98 -8.91
C PRO A 303 -21.59 10.36 -8.14
N THR A 304 -21.73 11.64 -7.81
CA THR A 304 -23.04 12.19 -7.42
C THR A 304 -24.01 11.92 -8.57
N GLU A 305 -25.29 11.66 -8.28
CA GLU A 305 -26.33 11.33 -9.27
C GLU A 305 -26.46 12.36 -10.42
N ASP A 306 -25.79 13.52 -10.32
CA ASP A 306 -25.76 14.60 -11.31
C ASP A 306 -24.49 14.68 -12.19
N GLY A 307 -23.61 13.67 -12.17
CA GLY A 307 -22.47 13.56 -13.10
C GLY A 307 -22.90 13.23 -14.55
N PRO A 308 -22.11 13.59 -15.58
CA PRO A 308 -22.55 13.48 -16.97
C PRO A 308 -22.97 12.04 -17.31
N ALA A 309 -24.20 11.90 -17.81
CA ALA A 309 -24.88 10.65 -18.07
C ALA A 309 -24.03 9.71 -18.95
N GLY A 310 -23.52 8.62 -18.37
CA GLY A 310 -22.73 7.66 -19.13
C GLY A 310 -22.25 6.39 -18.42
N ALA A 311 -22.41 6.26 -17.10
CA ALA A 311 -21.99 5.04 -16.38
C ALA A 311 -23.09 4.54 -15.44
N THR A 312 -24.01 3.73 -15.97
CA THR A 312 -24.90 2.92 -15.13
C THR A 312 -24.10 1.76 -14.54
N LEU A 313 -23.71 1.84 -13.27
CA LEU A 313 -23.22 0.69 -12.49
C LEU A 313 -24.35 0.15 -11.58
N PRO A 314 -24.33 -1.16 -11.24
CA PRO A 314 -25.47 -1.85 -10.65
C PRO A 314 -25.73 -1.43 -9.20
N ARG A 315 -27.01 -1.39 -8.82
CA ARG A 315 -27.50 -1.13 -7.45
C ARG A 315 -26.98 -2.18 -6.44
N GLN A 316 -25.84 -1.92 -5.82
CA GLN A 316 -25.39 -2.44 -4.51
C GLN A 316 -24.48 -1.32 -3.94
N ASN A 317 -24.62 -0.73 -2.76
CA ASN A 317 -25.22 -1.12 -1.50
C ASN A 317 -25.44 0.13 -0.61
N LYS A 318 -26.68 0.41 -0.16
CA LYS A 318 -26.93 1.48 0.85
C LYS A 318 -26.32 1.17 2.23
N THR A 319 -26.05 -0.10 2.52
CA THR A 319 -25.51 -0.59 3.80
C THR A 319 -24.03 -0.25 3.98
N TYR A 320 -23.27 -0.15 2.88
CA TYR A 320 -21.83 0.12 2.93
C TYR A 320 -21.53 1.60 3.19
N ASN A 321 -22.38 2.50 2.67
CA ASN A 321 -22.30 3.93 2.96
C ASN A 321 -22.39 4.24 4.45
N ALA A 322 -23.27 3.56 5.18
CA ALA A 322 -23.41 3.77 6.62
C ALA A 322 -22.15 3.37 7.41
N ILE A 323 -21.44 2.33 6.96
CA ILE A 323 -20.22 1.83 7.60
C ILE A 323 -19.05 2.80 7.35
N ILE A 324 -18.89 3.29 6.11
CA ILE A 324 -17.83 4.24 5.76
C ILE A 324 -18.02 5.57 6.51
N TRP A 325 -19.24 6.11 6.55
CA TRP A 325 -19.54 7.33 7.33
C TRP A 325 -19.31 7.14 8.83
N ALA A 326 -19.60 5.95 9.38
CA ALA A 326 -19.29 5.65 10.77
C ALA A 326 -17.77 5.62 11.03
N VAL A 327 -16.98 5.02 10.14
CA VAL A 327 -15.53 4.94 10.27
C VAL A 327 -14.87 6.31 10.13
N MET A 328 -15.27 7.10 9.12
CA MET A 328 -14.77 8.47 8.94
C MET A 328 -15.14 9.38 10.13
N GLY A 329 -16.33 9.20 10.70
CA GLY A 329 -16.76 9.89 11.92
C GLY A 329 -15.91 9.51 13.15
N ILE A 330 -15.56 8.24 13.31
CA ILE A 330 -14.69 7.77 14.40
C ILE A 330 -13.28 8.36 14.27
N ILE A 331 -12.69 8.34 13.06
CA ILE A 331 -11.36 8.89 12.82
C ILE A 331 -11.33 10.40 13.10
N ALA A 332 -12.31 11.15 12.58
CA ALA A 332 -12.43 12.58 12.85
C ALA A 332 -12.61 12.86 14.36
N GLY A 333 -13.42 12.06 15.06
CA GLY A 333 -13.62 12.16 16.50
C GLY A 333 -12.34 11.95 17.31
N VAL A 334 -11.50 10.98 16.93
CA VAL A 334 -10.20 10.73 17.57
C VAL A 334 -9.24 11.90 17.37
N VAL A 335 -9.18 12.45 16.15
CA VAL A 335 -8.31 13.60 15.83
C VAL A 335 -8.74 14.85 16.61
N ILE A 336 -10.04 15.14 16.65
CA ILE A 336 -10.59 16.29 17.39
C ILE A 336 -10.32 16.14 18.89
N THR A 337 -10.58 14.96 19.45
CA THR A 337 -10.36 14.70 20.88
C THR A 337 -8.88 14.82 21.24
N SER A 338 -7.99 14.27 20.40
CA SER A 338 -6.54 14.40 20.56
C SER A 338 -6.08 15.86 20.53
N SER A 339 -6.61 16.66 19.60
CA SER A 339 -6.30 18.09 19.49
C SER A 339 -6.79 18.89 20.70
N ILE A 340 -7.98 18.59 21.22
CA ILE A 340 -8.54 19.21 22.43
C ILE A 340 -7.69 18.85 23.66
N VAL A 341 -7.35 17.57 23.83
CA VAL A 341 -6.52 17.10 24.94
C VAL A 341 -5.14 17.76 24.92
N ARG A 342 -4.53 17.89 23.73
CA ARG A 342 -3.26 18.60 23.56
C ARG A 342 -3.37 20.09 23.94
N GLY A 343 -4.42 20.78 23.46
CA GLY A 343 -4.66 22.18 23.80
C GLY A 343 -5.01 22.43 25.28
N ILE A 344 -5.54 21.43 26.01
CA ILE A 344 -5.75 21.51 27.47
C ILE A 344 -4.42 21.32 28.21
N ARG A 345 -3.58 20.38 27.77
CA ARG A 345 -2.25 20.15 28.37
C ARG A 345 -1.32 21.34 28.20
N GLU A 346 -1.33 21.97 27.02
CA GLU A 346 -0.56 23.19 26.73
C GLU A 346 -1.00 24.40 27.57
N ARG A 347 -2.32 24.55 27.82
CA ARG A 347 -2.84 25.58 28.72
C ARG A 347 -2.45 25.36 30.18
N LYS A 348 -2.53 24.11 30.66
CA LYS A 348 -2.04 23.76 32.01
C LYS A 348 -0.52 23.95 32.17
N ALA A 349 0.26 23.72 31.12
CA ALA A 349 1.72 23.90 31.14
C ALA A 349 2.15 25.38 31.04
N SER A 350 1.30 26.25 30.47
CA SER A 350 1.60 27.69 30.30
C SER A 350 1.06 28.59 31.42
N GLY A 351 0.43 28.02 32.45
CA GLY A 351 0.00 28.75 33.65
C GLY A 351 -1.07 29.82 33.41
N LYS A 352 -1.86 29.70 32.33
CA LYS A 352 -3.00 30.56 32.01
C LYS A 352 -4.33 29.85 32.22
#